data_AF-A0A1H6X4I1-F1
#
_entry.id   AF-A0A1H6X4I1-F1
#
_cell.length_a   1.000
_cell.length_b   1.000
_cell.length_c   1.000
_cell.angle_alpha   90.00
_cell.angle_beta   90.00
_cell.angle_gamma   90.00
#
_symmetry.space_group_name_H-M   'P 1'
#
loop_
_entity.id
_entity.type
_entity.pdbx_description
1 polymer ?
#
loop_
_entity_poly.entity_id
_entity_poly.type
_entity_poly.pdbx_seq_one_letter_code
_entity_poly.pdbx_strand_id
1 'polypeptide(L)' 'MRRRGWAIAAGAAGLALALVFVKASLAWSDAQPYDPAVTEPRYIVLILISLAIAGAGLLAAIRLWTGPWRGRQDRRR' A
#
# COMPACT_ATOMS: atom_id res chain seq x y z
N MET A 1 -2.55 -23.66 -1.75
CA MET A 1 -2.88 -22.79 -0.59
C MET A 1 -1.86 -21.69 -0.33
N ARG A 2 -0.54 -21.96 -0.37
CA ARG A 2 0.53 -20.94 -0.13
C ARG A 2 0.39 -19.62 -0.91
N ARG A 3 0.02 -19.65 -2.21
CA ARG A 3 -0.12 -18.41 -3.02
C ARG A 3 -1.22 -17.46 -2.55
N ARG A 4 -2.36 -18.01 -2.13
CA ARG A 4 -3.47 -17.22 -1.59
C ARG A 4 -3.05 -16.53 -0.28
N GLY A 5 -2.29 -17.24 0.56
CA GLY A 5 -1.68 -16.66 1.76
C GLY A 5 -0.75 -15.48 1.45
N TRP A 6 0.12 -15.61 0.45
CA TRP A 6 1.01 -14.51 0.04
C TRP A 6 0.27 -13.33 -0.58
N ALA A 7 -0.77 -13.57 -1.39
CA ALA A 7 -1.61 -12.51 -1.95
C ALA A 7 -2.35 -11.73 -0.85
N ILE A 8 -2.94 -12.44 0.13
CA ILE A 8 -3.60 -11.82 1.29
C ILE A 8 -2.58 -11.04 2.12
N ALA A 9 -1.40 -11.62 2.39
CA ALA A 9 -0.35 -10.95 3.15
C ALA A 9 0.14 -9.68 2.45
N ALA A 10 0.30 -9.69 1.12
CA ALA A 10 0.69 -8.49 0.36
C ALA A 10 -0.37 -7.39 0.41
N GLY A 11 -1.66 -7.75 0.24
CA GLY A 11 -2.76 -6.79 0.34
C GLY A 11 -2.88 -6.20 1.76
N ALA A 12 -2.81 -7.05 2.78
CA ALA A 12 -2.86 -6.64 4.18
C ALA A 12 -1.66 -5.77 4.56
N ALA A 13 -0.45 -6.11 4.10
CA ALA A 13 0.74 -5.31 4.34
C ALA A 13 0.65 -3.92 3.69
N GLY A 14 0.13 -3.84 2.46
CA GLY A 14 -0.08 -2.55 1.79
C GLY A 14 -1.09 -1.66 2.52
N LEU A 15 -2.20 -2.24 2.98
CA LEU A 15 -3.19 -1.52 3.80
C LEU A 15 -2.62 -1.08 5.14
N ALA A 16 -1.91 -1.97 5.85
CA ALA A 16 -1.28 -1.65 7.12
C ALA A 16 -0.27 -0.51 6.95
N LEU A 17 0.54 -0.54 5.89
CA LEU A 17 1.49 0.52 5.58
C LEU A 17 0.79 1.86 5.28
N ALA A 18 -0.30 1.85 4.51
CA ALA A 18 -1.10 3.04 4.26
C ALA A 18 -1.67 3.64 5.55
N LEU A 19 -2.19 2.81 6.47
CA LEU A 19 -2.71 3.27 7.76
C LEU A 19 -1.61 3.85 8.66
N VAL A 20 -0.44 3.20 8.71
CA VAL A 20 0.72 3.72 9.45
C VAL A 20 1.16 5.07 8.88
N PHE A 21 1.22 5.19 7.56
CA PHE A 21 1.55 6.45 6.89
C PHE A 21 0.53 7.55 7.21
N VAL A 22 -0.78 7.27 7.12
CA VAL A 22 -1.84 8.23 7.47
C VAL A 22 -1.68 8.69 8.91
N LYS A 23 -1.51 7.76 9.85
CA LYS A 23 -1.32 8.08 11.27
C LYS A 23 -0.10 8.98 11.50
N ALA A 24 1.04 8.64 10.90
CA ALA A 24 2.26 9.44 11.01
C ALA A 24 2.11 10.83 10.38
N SER A 25 1.44 10.90 9.23
CA SER A 25 1.22 12.15 8.50
C SER A 25 0.27 13.09 9.24
N LEU A 26 -0.78 12.56 9.86
CA LEU A 26 -1.69 13.34 10.70
C LEU A 26 -0.97 13.86 11.95
N ALA A 27 -0.23 12.99 12.66
CA ALA A 27 0.54 13.42 13.84
C ALA A 27 1.58 14.50 13.50
N TRP A 28 2.21 14.41 12.33
CA TRP A 28 3.11 15.46 11.84
C TRP A 28 2.36 16.75 11.45
N SER A 29 1.19 16.63 10.82
CA SER A 29 0.37 17.79 10.45
C SER A 29 -0.16 18.53 11.67
N ASP A 30 -0.60 17.81 12.70
CA ASP A 30 -1.12 18.38 13.95
C ASP A 30 -0.04 19.17 14.73
N ALA A 31 1.24 18.86 14.50
CA ALA A 31 2.35 19.60 15.09
C ALA A 31 2.64 20.95 14.39
N GLN A 32 2.00 21.23 13.26
CA GLN A 32 2.21 22.45 12.48
C GLN A 32 1.11 23.49 12.77
N PRO A 33 1.41 24.79 12.71
CA PRO A 33 0.39 25.83 12.74
C PRO A 33 -0.59 25.66 11.57
N TYR A 34 -1.89 25.77 11.86
CA TYR A 34 -2.92 25.64 10.84
C TYR A 34 -3.01 26.91 10.00
N ASP A 35 -2.64 26.80 8.72
CA ASP A 35 -2.88 27.81 7.69
C ASP A 35 -3.69 27.16 6.56
N PRO A 36 -4.95 27.55 6.32
CA PRO A 36 -5.80 26.90 5.32
C PRO A 36 -5.19 26.93 3.91
N ALA A 37 -4.49 28.01 3.53
CA ALA A 37 -3.91 28.14 2.18
C ALA A 37 -2.81 27.12 1.90
N VAL A 38 -2.14 26.62 2.94
CA VAL A 38 -1.04 25.66 2.84
C VAL A 38 -1.47 24.25 3.28
N THR A 39 -2.41 24.16 4.22
CA THR A 39 -2.80 22.90 4.87
C THR A 39 -3.77 22.11 3.98
N GLU A 40 -4.72 22.76 3.30
CA GLU A 40 -5.67 22.06 2.44
C GLU A 40 -4.99 21.35 1.26
N PRO A 41 -4.09 22.00 0.47
CA PRO A 41 -3.37 21.31 -0.61
C PRO A 41 -2.51 20.15 -0.09
N ARG A 42 -1.90 20.31 1.09
CA ARG A 42 -1.09 19.29 1.74
C ARG A 42 -1.92 18.05 2.07
N TYR A 43 -3.14 18.20 2.57
CA TYR A 43 -4.02 17.05 2.82
C TYR A 43 -4.38 16.30 1.54
N ILE A 44 -4.63 17.00 0.44
CA ILE A 44 -4.88 16.36 -0.87
C ILE A 44 -3.68 15.49 -1.26
N VAL A 45 -2.46 16.01 -1.14
CA VAL A 45 -1.24 15.26 -1.45
C VAL A 45 -1.09 14.03 -0.54
N LEU A 46 -1.33 14.16 0.76
CA LEU A 46 -1.26 13.04 1.71
C LEU A 46 -2.31 11.97 1.41
N ILE A 47 -3.53 12.35 1.02
CA ILE A 47 -4.58 11.43 0.58
C ILE A 47 -4.13 10.67 -0.67
N LEU A 48 -3.61 11.37 -1.68
CA LEU A 48 -3.14 10.75 -2.92
C LEU A 48 -2.00 9.75 -2.68
N ILE A 49 -1.04 10.08 -1.81
CA ILE A 49 0.06 9.17 -1.43
C ILE A 49 -0.52 7.93 -0.72
N SER A 50 -1.44 8.13 0.22
CA SER A 50 -2.07 7.03 0.96
C SER A 50 -2.81 6.07 0.02
N LEU A 51 -3.55 6.61 -0.95
CA LEU A 51 -4.22 5.83 -1.99
C LEU A 51 -3.23 5.08 -2.88
N ALA A 52 -2.10 5.69 -3.24
CA ALA A 52 -1.06 5.05 -4.03
C ALA A 52 -0.44 3.85 -3.28
N ILE A 53 -0.17 3.99 -1.98
CA ILE A 53 0.36 2.90 -1.14
C ILE A 53 -0.64 1.74 -1.07
N ALA A 54 -1.90 2.04 -0.73
CA ALA A 54 -2.96 1.03 -0.66
C ALA A 54 -3.18 0.35 -2.02
N GLY A 55 -3.22 1.13 -3.09
CA GLY A 55 -3.37 0.65 -4.47
C GLY A 55 -2.22 -0.24 -4.91
N ALA A 56 -0.98 0.12 -4.59
CA ALA A 56 0.18 -0.73 -4.89
C ALA A 56 0.11 -2.09 -4.18
N GLY A 57 -0.31 -2.11 -2.91
CA GLY A 57 -0.56 -3.35 -2.16
C GLY A 57 -1.65 -4.21 -2.79
N LEU A 58 -2.75 -3.59 -3.20
CA LEU A 58 -3.85 -4.28 -3.88
C LEU A 58 -3.42 -4.84 -5.24
N LEU A 59 -2.72 -4.06 -6.05
CA LEU A 59 -2.19 -4.50 -7.35
C LEU A 59 -1.20 -5.66 -7.19
N ALA A 60 -0.34 -5.63 -6.17
CA ALA A 60 0.56 -6.72 -5.84
C ALA A 60 -0.22 -7.99 -5.46
N ALA A 61 -1.25 -7.85 -4.61
CA ALA A 61 -2.12 -8.96 -4.22
C ALA A 61 -2.85 -9.58 -5.43
N ILE A 62 -3.43 -8.74 -6.30
CA ILE A 62 -4.08 -9.18 -7.54
C ILE A 62 -3.09 -9.93 -8.42
N ARG A 63 -1.89 -9.38 -8.65
CA ARG A 63 -0.87 -10.00 -9.51
C ARG A 63 -0.38 -11.34 -8.96
N LEU A 64 -0.27 -11.48 -7.64
CA LEU A 64 0.08 -12.76 -6.99
C LEU A 64 -1.07 -13.79 -7.05
N TRP A 65 -2.32 -13.31 -7.10
CA TRP A 65 -3.50 -14.15 -7.23
C TRP A 65 -3.72 -14.63 -8.67
N THR A 66 -3.49 -13.78 -9.68
CA THR A 66 -3.78 -14.04 -11.10
C THR A 66 -2.56 -14.46 -11.93
N GLY A 67 -1.33 -14.31 -11.43
CA GLY A 67 -0.11 -14.57 -12.19
C GLY A 67 0.12 -16.05 -12.55
N PRO A 68 0.29 -16.41 -13.85
CA PRO A 68 0.70 -17.75 -14.26
C PRO A 68 2.16 -18.00 -13.87
N TRP A 69 2.44 -19.19 -13.36
CA TRP A 69 3.79 -19.58 -12.93
C TRP A 69 4.68 -19.89 -14.13
N ARG A 70 5.26 -18.87 -14.76
CA ARG A 70 6.42 -19.10 -15.63
C ARG A 70 7.67 -19.27 -14.75
N GLY A 71 8.01 -20.53 -14.47
CA GLY A 71 9.36 -20.93 -14.08
C GLY A 71 9.50 -21.36 -12.63
N ARG A 72 9.37 -22.67 -12.38
CA ARG A 72 10.38 -23.48 -11.66
C ARG A 72 9.91 -24.94 -11.51
N GLN A 73 9.77 -25.72 -12.58
CA GLN A 73 9.91 -27.18 -12.45
C GLN A 73 10.24 -27.87 -13.77
N ASP A 74 11.31 -27.39 -14.42
CA ASP A 74 12.04 -28.18 -15.42
C ASP A 74 13.44 -28.54 -14.88
N ARG A 75 13.47 -28.94 -13.60
CA ARG A 75 14.64 -29.49 -12.92
C ARG A 75 14.18 -30.57 -11.96
N ARG A 76 14.00 -31.77 -12.51
CA ARG A 76 14.35 -33.07 -11.94
C ARG A 76 13.83 -34.14 -12.90
N ARG A 77 14.60 -34.32 -13.98
CA ARG A 77 14.99 -35.67 -14.38
C ARG A 77 15.80 -36.31 -13.26
#